data_AF-A0A8X6RPF0-F1
#
_entry.id   AF-A0A8X6RPF0-F1
#
_cell.length_a   1.000
_cell.length_b   1.000
_cell.length_c   1.000
_cell.angle_alpha   90.00
_cell.angle_beta   90.00
_cell.angle_gamma   90.00
#
_symmetry.space_group_name_H-M   'P 1'
#
loop_
_entity.id
_entity.type
_entity.pdbx_description
1 polymer ?
#
loop_
_entity_poly.entity_id
_entity_poly.type
_entity_poly.pdbx_seq_one_letter_code
_entity_poly.pdbx_strand_id
1 'polypeptide(L)'
;MNLNALKAQRKELRTAFSNRLKKIESELAQELCNFETLSVLKIQFNDKFARMDSCEKAISETLLLSDDGERLFAEDLEDAEIYREKFRELTTKIELKSQQCTVPSDKESRKFKLPKIELKKFNGEAKEYLTFFGANFKRYTKIEELWQRIKCSICYNR
;
A
#
# COMPACT_ATOMS: atom_id res chain seq x y z
N MET A 1 -31.14 -18.13 -12.60
CA MET A 1 -31.52 -17.06 -11.62
C MET A 1 -32.53 -16.12 -12.28
N ASN A 2 -33.28 -15.33 -11.51
CA ASN A 2 -34.19 -14.33 -12.09
C ASN A 2 -33.39 -13.10 -12.56
N LEU A 3 -33.40 -12.82 -13.87
CA LEU A 3 -32.63 -11.72 -14.48
C LEU A 3 -33.00 -10.35 -13.92
N ASN A 4 -34.28 -10.10 -13.64
CA ASN A 4 -34.74 -8.81 -13.10
C ASN A 4 -34.23 -8.61 -11.66
N ALA A 5 -34.22 -9.66 -10.85
CA ALA A 5 -33.65 -9.63 -9.50
C ALA A 5 -32.14 -9.34 -9.54
N LEU A 6 -31.40 -9.98 -10.45
CA LEU A 6 -29.97 -9.71 -10.64
C LEU A 6 -29.70 -8.28 -11.10
N LYS A 7 -30.49 -7.75 -12.05
CA LYS A 7 -30.37 -6.35 -12.50
C LYS A 7 -30.66 -5.34 -11.39
N ALA A 8 -31.63 -5.64 -10.52
CA ALA A 8 -31.91 -4.83 -9.33
C ALA A 8 -30.73 -4.85 -8.34
N GLN A 9 -30.21 -6.04 -8.03
CA GLN A 9 -29.03 -6.21 -7.17
C GLN A 9 -27.80 -5.48 -7.73
N ARG A 10 -27.55 -5.58 -9.05
CA ARG A 10 -26.46 -4.85 -9.72
C ARG A 10 -26.59 -3.34 -9.53
N LYS A 11 -27.79 -2.78 -9.63
CA LYS A 11 -28.02 -1.35 -9.43
C LYS A 11 -27.57 -0.91 -8.04
N GLU A 12 -27.97 -1.64 -7.00
CA GLU A 12 -27.56 -1.36 -5.63
C GLU A 12 -26.04 -1.47 -5.44
N LEU A 13 -25.42 -2.52 -6.01
CA LEU A 13 -23.98 -2.72 -5.96
C LEU A 13 -23.21 -1.59 -6.68
N ARG A 14 -23.68 -1.15 -7.85
CA ARG A 14 -23.10 -0.02 -8.59
C ARG A 14 -23.22 1.29 -7.81
N THR A 15 -24.33 1.52 -7.12
CA THR A 15 -24.49 2.67 -6.22
C THR A 15 -23.52 2.61 -5.05
N ALA A 16 -23.41 1.46 -4.38
CA ALA A 16 -22.47 1.27 -3.28
C ALA A 16 -21.00 1.44 -3.72
N PHE A 17 -20.65 0.92 -4.89
CA PHE A 17 -19.34 1.10 -5.53
C PHE A 17 -19.06 2.58 -5.79
N SER A 18 -20.00 3.30 -6.41
CA SER A 18 -19.86 4.72 -6.76
C SER A 18 -19.73 5.61 -5.52
N ASN A 19 -20.47 5.30 -4.46
CA ASN A 19 -20.35 6.00 -3.17
C ASN A 19 -18.97 5.79 -2.56
N ARG A 20 -18.42 4.57 -2.66
CA ARG A 20 -17.09 4.28 -2.12
C ARG A 20 -15.97 4.91 -2.95
N LEU A 21 -16.11 4.91 -4.27
CA LEU A 21 -15.22 5.60 -5.19
C LEU A 21 -15.11 7.09 -4.83
N LYS A 22 -16.24 7.79 -4.69
CA LYS A 22 -16.26 9.21 -4.29
C LYS A 22 -15.54 9.47 -2.96
N LYS A 23 -15.72 8.57 -1.99
CA LYS A 23 -15.04 8.68 -0.68
C LYS A 23 -13.52 8.55 -0.82
N ILE A 24 -13.05 7.62 -1.64
CA ILE A 24 -11.61 7.47 -1.91
C ILE A 24 -11.06 8.68 -2.65
N GLU A 25 -11.77 9.18 -3.67
CA GLU A 25 -11.37 10.38 -4.40
C GLU A 25 -11.25 11.59 -3.47
N SER A 26 -12.19 11.75 -2.52
CA SER A 26 -12.12 12.82 -1.51
C SER A 26 -10.92 12.68 -0.57
N GLU A 27 -10.50 11.46 -0.25
CA GLU A 27 -9.32 11.21 0.58
C GLU A 27 -8.02 11.43 -0.21
N LEU A 28 -7.99 11.06 -1.49
CA LEU A 28 -6.84 11.26 -2.38
C LEU A 28 -6.59 12.74 -2.69
N ALA A 29 -7.65 13.56 -2.70
CA ALA A 29 -7.61 14.99 -2.92
C ALA A 29 -7.04 15.78 -1.71
N GLN A 30 -6.98 15.19 -0.53
CA GLN A 30 -6.38 15.83 0.65
C GLN A 30 -4.85 15.92 0.50
N GLU A 31 -4.27 17.02 1.00
CA GLU A 31 -2.82 17.25 1.00
C GLU A 31 -2.08 16.23 1.88
N LEU A 32 -2.62 15.95 3.07
CA LEU A 32 -2.14 14.93 3.99
C LEU A 32 -3.08 13.73 3.95
N CYS A 33 -2.77 12.76 3.10
CA CYS A 33 -3.56 11.54 3.01
C CYS A 33 -3.23 10.62 4.19
N ASN A 34 -4.25 10.18 4.94
CA ASN A 34 -4.06 9.18 5.98
C ASN A 34 -3.91 7.79 5.35
N PHE A 35 -2.69 7.26 5.36
CA PHE A 35 -2.37 5.97 4.73
C PHE A 35 -3.15 4.78 5.32
N GLU A 36 -3.37 4.77 6.64
CA GLU A 36 -4.15 3.70 7.29
C GLU A 36 -5.60 3.73 6.81
N THR A 37 -6.20 4.93 6.78
CA THR A 37 -7.55 5.14 6.23
C THR A 37 -7.60 4.72 4.76
N LEU A 38 -6.64 5.13 3.94
CA LEU A 38 -6.60 4.79 2.51
C LEU A 38 -6.48 3.28 2.28
N SER A 39 -5.68 2.58 3.08
CA SER A 39 -5.54 1.12 3.03
C SER A 39 -6.86 0.41 3.34
N VAL A 40 -7.55 0.82 4.42
CA VAL A 40 -8.88 0.28 4.76
C VAL A 40 -9.90 0.60 3.66
N LEU A 41 -9.84 1.82 3.10
CA LEU A 41 -10.70 2.22 1.98
C LEU A 41 -10.46 1.33 0.75
N LYS A 42 -9.20 1.02 0.41
CA LYS A 42 -8.81 0.14 -0.71
C LYS A 42 -9.38 -1.27 -0.53
N ILE A 43 -9.23 -1.87 0.65
CA ILE A 43 -9.76 -3.21 0.95
C ILE A 43 -11.28 -3.24 0.77
N GLN A 44 -11.99 -2.25 1.31
CA GLN A 44 -13.45 -2.18 1.17
C GLN A 44 -13.87 -1.96 -0.29
N PHE A 45 -13.12 -1.17 -1.06
CA PHE A 45 -13.39 -0.94 -2.47
C PHE A 45 -13.23 -2.21 -3.31
N ASN A 46 -12.17 -3.00 -3.05
CA ASN A 46 -11.96 -4.30 -3.68
C ASN A 46 -13.11 -5.28 -3.37
N ASP A 47 -13.59 -5.34 -2.12
CA ASP A 47 -14.77 -6.16 -1.76
C ASP A 47 -16.02 -5.73 -2.53
N LYS A 48 -16.30 -4.42 -2.63
CA LYS A 48 -17.45 -3.92 -3.40
C LYS A 48 -17.34 -4.26 -4.88
N PHE A 49 -16.16 -4.10 -5.47
CA PHE A 49 -15.93 -4.45 -6.86
C PHE A 49 -16.10 -5.95 -7.10
N ALA A 50 -15.53 -6.82 -6.26
CA ALA A 50 -15.63 -8.28 -6.42
C ALA A 50 -17.09 -8.78 -6.38
N ARG A 51 -17.91 -8.23 -5.48
CA ARG A 51 -19.35 -8.55 -5.42
C ARG A 51 -20.11 -8.06 -6.66
N MET A 52 -19.78 -6.86 -7.13
CA MET A 52 -20.36 -6.30 -8.35
C MET A 52 -19.99 -7.11 -9.58
N ASP A 53 -18.71 -7.45 -9.76
CA ASP A 53 -18.20 -8.27 -10.87
C ASP A 53 -18.80 -9.68 -10.87
N SER A 54 -18.99 -10.29 -9.70
CA SER A 54 -19.69 -11.57 -9.57
C SER A 54 -21.16 -11.47 -10.01
N CYS A 55 -21.84 -10.38 -9.65
CA CYS A 55 -23.21 -10.12 -10.09
C CYS A 55 -23.29 -9.86 -11.59
N GLU A 56 -22.31 -9.16 -12.18
CA GLU A 56 -22.22 -8.92 -13.62
C GLU A 56 -22.01 -10.23 -14.39
N LYS A 57 -21.13 -11.11 -13.93
CA LYS A 57 -20.94 -12.45 -14.52
C LYS A 57 -22.23 -13.28 -14.50
N ALA A 58 -22.95 -13.29 -13.39
CA ALA A 58 -24.23 -14.01 -13.30
C ALA A 58 -25.30 -13.44 -14.26
N ILE A 59 -25.30 -12.13 -14.50
CA ILE A 59 -26.18 -11.50 -15.50
C ILE A 59 -25.75 -11.92 -16.91
N SER A 60 -24.47 -11.83 -17.23
CA SER A 60 -23.92 -12.25 -18.52
C SER A 60 -24.26 -13.70 -18.86
N GLU A 61 -24.05 -14.63 -17.93
CA GLU A 61 -24.42 -16.04 -18.09
C GLU A 61 -25.91 -16.22 -18.34
N THR A 62 -26.76 -15.44 -17.65
CA THR A 62 -28.22 -15.51 -17.84
C THR A 62 -28.65 -14.92 -19.19
N LEU A 63 -27.99 -13.86 -19.66
CA LEU A 63 -28.28 -13.22 -20.96
C LEU A 63 -27.93 -14.14 -22.13
N LEU A 64 -26.78 -14.84 -22.06
CA LEU A 64 -26.34 -15.76 -23.11
C LEU A 64 -27.28 -16.96 -23.31
N LEU A 65 -28.14 -17.26 -22.33
CA LEU A 65 -29.15 -18.32 -22.42
C LEU A 65 -30.47 -17.86 -23.07
N SER A 66 -30.59 -16.58 -23.44
CA SER A 66 -31.79 -16.03 -24.10
C SER A 66 -31.63 -16.01 -25.63
N ASP A 67 -32.76 -16.04 -26.34
CA ASP A 67 -32.79 -16.04 -27.82
C ASP A 67 -32.13 -14.79 -28.42
N ASP A 68 -32.27 -13.63 -27.76
CA ASP A 68 -31.61 -12.35 -28.11
C ASP A 68 -30.27 -12.15 -27.37
N GLY A 69 -29.67 -13.24 -26.88
CA GLY A 69 -28.60 -13.22 -25.89
C GLY A 69 -27.34 -12.49 -26.32
N GLU A 70 -26.89 -12.66 -27.58
CA GLU A 70 -25.66 -12.03 -28.08
C GLU A 70 -25.75 -10.50 -28.07
N ARG A 71 -26.85 -9.93 -28.58
CA ARG A 71 -27.04 -8.48 -28.63
C ARG A 71 -27.14 -7.89 -27.23
N LEU A 72 -27.97 -8.48 -26.38
CA LEU A 72 -28.18 -8.00 -25.01
C LEU A 72 -26.91 -8.17 -24.16
N PHE A 73 -26.14 -9.23 -24.36
CA PHE A 73 -24.85 -9.43 -23.71
C PHE A 73 -23.84 -8.37 -24.13
N ALA A 74 -23.74 -8.06 -25.43
CA ALA A 74 -22.81 -7.04 -25.92
C ALA A 74 -23.10 -5.65 -25.32
N GLU A 75 -24.36 -5.23 -25.33
CA GLU A 75 -24.81 -3.98 -24.71
C GLU A 75 -24.49 -3.96 -23.20
N ASP A 76 -24.75 -5.06 -22.48
CA ASP A 76 -24.50 -5.15 -21.05
C ASP A 76 -23.00 -5.17 -20.69
N LEU A 77 -22.18 -5.79 -21.55
CA LEU A 77 -20.73 -5.88 -21.38
C LEU A 77 -20.06 -4.51 -21.47
N GLU A 78 -20.47 -3.69 -22.43
CA GLU A 78 -19.99 -2.32 -22.63
C GLU A 78 -20.27 -1.47 -21.38
N ASP A 79 -21.51 -1.54 -20.87
CA ASP A 79 -21.94 -0.88 -19.64
C ASP A 79 -21.13 -1.32 -18.41
N ALA A 80 -20.77 -2.59 -18.32
CA ALA A 80 -19.95 -3.14 -17.25
C ALA A 80 -18.48 -2.67 -17.34
N GLU A 81 -17.96 -2.49 -18.55
CA GLU A 81 -16.57 -2.09 -18.76
C GLU A 81 -16.27 -0.70 -18.17
N ILE A 82 -17.24 0.22 -18.20
CA ILE A 82 -17.13 1.55 -17.58
C ILE A 82 -16.75 1.45 -16.09
N TYR A 83 -17.30 0.47 -15.37
CA TYR A 83 -17.02 0.29 -13.95
C TYR A 83 -15.69 -0.41 -13.70
N ARG A 84 -15.29 -1.34 -14.59
CA ARG A 84 -13.97 -1.98 -14.56
C ARG A 84 -12.86 -0.98 -14.81
N GLU A 85 -13.05 -0.06 -15.75
CA GLU A 85 -12.12 1.04 -16.02
C GLU A 85 -11.96 1.95 -14.80
N LYS A 86 -13.08 2.43 -14.23
CA LYS A 86 -13.06 3.24 -12.99
C LYS A 86 -12.34 2.55 -11.84
N PHE A 87 -12.55 1.24 -11.69
CA PHE A 87 -11.86 0.44 -10.68
C PHE A 87 -10.33 0.42 -10.91
N ARG A 88 -9.89 0.15 -12.15
CA ARG A 88 -8.46 0.13 -12.51
C ARG A 88 -7.81 1.50 -12.33
N GLU A 89 -8.47 2.57 -12.80
CA GLU A 89 -7.99 3.93 -12.66
C GLU A 89 -7.79 4.31 -11.19
N LEU A 90 -8.79 4.07 -10.35
CA LEU A 90 -8.71 4.41 -8.93
C LEU A 90 -7.66 3.57 -8.19
N THR A 91 -7.58 2.27 -8.49
CA THR A 91 -6.56 1.38 -7.92
C THR A 91 -5.15 1.89 -8.21
N THR A 92 -4.92 2.33 -9.45
CA THR A 92 -3.64 2.90 -9.89
C THR A 92 -3.34 4.20 -9.15
N LYS A 93 -4.33 5.10 -9.00
CA LYS A 93 -4.17 6.36 -8.24
C LYS A 93 -3.79 6.11 -6.77
N ILE A 94 -4.43 5.13 -6.12
CA ILE A 94 -4.11 4.74 -4.73
C ILE A 94 -2.67 4.25 -4.63
N GLU A 95 -2.22 3.41 -5.57
CA GLU A 95 -0.86 2.85 -5.56
C GLU A 95 0.21 3.92 -5.79
N LEU A 96 -0.03 4.85 -6.72
CA LEU A 96 0.86 5.99 -6.95
C LEU A 96 0.96 6.89 -5.70
N LYS A 97 -0.17 7.20 -5.06
CA LYS A 97 -0.19 8.01 -3.82
C LYS A 97 0.56 7.30 -2.69
N SER A 98 0.39 5.98 -2.56
CA SER A 98 1.14 5.17 -1.59
C SER A 98 2.64 5.24 -1.81
N GLN A 99 3.11 5.17 -3.05
CA GLN A 99 4.54 5.25 -3.37
C GLN A 99 5.12 6.63 -3.03
N GLN A 100 4.38 7.71 -3.31
CA GLN A 100 4.78 9.08 -2.99
C GLN A 100 4.96 9.32 -1.47
N CYS A 101 4.23 8.61 -0.61
CA CYS A 101 4.41 8.68 0.84
C CYS A 101 5.62 7.88 1.35
N THR A 102 6.11 6.89 0.59
CA THR A 102 7.23 6.02 1.00
C THR A 102 8.61 6.49 0.57
N VAL A 103 8.70 7.31 -0.48
CA VAL A 103 9.93 8.06 -0.77
C VAL A 103 9.96 9.26 0.18
N PRO A 104 10.97 9.37 1.07
CA PRO A 104 11.22 10.65 1.71
C PRO A 104 11.42 11.65 0.57
N SER A 105 10.52 12.61 0.45
CA SER A 105 10.82 13.77 -0.37
C SER A 105 11.94 14.50 0.37
N ASP A 106 13.19 14.17 0.02
CA ASP A 106 14.43 14.85 0.44
C ASP A 106 14.45 16.28 -0.13
N LYS A 107 13.39 17.05 0.10
CA LYS A 107 13.30 18.48 -0.21
C LYS A 107 13.74 19.34 0.98
N GLU A 108 14.12 18.73 2.09
CA GLU A 108 15.00 19.37 3.07
C GLU A 108 16.36 18.67 3.01
N SER A 109 17.26 19.17 2.17
CA SER A 109 18.68 18.92 2.32
C SER A 109 19.15 19.57 3.63
N ARG A 110 18.81 18.96 4.77
CA ARG A 110 19.41 19.32 6.05
C ARG A 110 20.89 19.07 5.89
N LYS A 111 21.66 20.14 5.83
CA LYS A 111 23.13 20.09 5.87
C LYS A 111 23.51 19.62 7.28
N PHE A 112 23.47 18.31 7.49
CA PHE A 112 24.05 17.72 8.67
C PHE A 112 25.55 18.02 8.62
N LYS A 113 25.99 18.92 9.49
CA LYS A 113 27.42 19.14 9.71
C LYS A 113 27.96 17.86 10.34
N LEU A 114 28.68 17.07 9.57
CA LEU A 114 29.47 15.97 10.12
C LEU A 114 30.42 16.57 11.17
N PRO A 115 30.52 16.00 12.38
CA PRO A 115 31.61 16.32 13.28
C PRO A 115 32.91 16.12 12.53
N LYS A 116 33.89 17.02 12.71
CA LYS A 116 35.22 16.80 12.14
C LYS A 116 35.80 15.55 12.79
N ILE A 117 35.85 14.46 12.03
CA ILE A 117 36.52 13.24 12.45
C ILE A 117 38.01 13.49 12.26
N GLU A 118 38.69 13.92 13.32
CA GLU A 118 40.14 13.99 13.34
C GLU A 118 40.68 12.58 13.55
N LEU A 119 41.06 11.93 12.45
CA LEU A 119 41.83 10.69 12.54
C LEU A 119 43.18 11.03 13.17
N LYS A 120 43.49 10.39 14.30
CA LYS A 120 44.82 10.48 14.89
C LYS A 120 45.84 10.02 13.85
N LYS A 121 46.80 10.89 13.49
CA LYS A 121 47.91 10.51 12.62
C LYS A 121 48.77 9.50 13.37
N PHE A 122 48.78 8.26 12.92
CA PHE A 122 49.65 7.23 13.48
C PHE A 122 51.08 7.45 12.96
N ASN A 123 52.04 7.35 13.87
CA ASN A 123 53.47 7.43 13.55
C ASN A 123 54.04 6.12 12.96
N GLY A 124 53.18 5.11 12.74
CA GLY A 124 53.57 3.79 12.24
C GLY A 124 54.02 2.81 13.33
N GLU A 125 54.01 3.21 14.61
CA GLU A 125 54.38 2.34 15.72
C GLU A 125 53.25 1.33 16.01
N ALA A 126 53.58 0.03 15.93
CA ALA A 126 52.61 -1.05 16.14
C ALA A 126 51.91 -1.00 17.51
N LYS A 127 52.58 -0.45 18.54
CA LYS A 127 52.01 -0.27 19.88
C LYS A 127 50.88 0.75 19.91
N GLU A 128 50.98 1.85 19.15
CA GLU A 128 49.92 2.85 19.06
C GLU A 128 48.67 2.27 18.38
N TYR A 129 48.88 1.44 17.35
CA TYR A 129 47.82 0.75 16.64
C TYR A 129 47.08 -0.22 17.58
N LEU A 130 47.82 -1.09 18.27
CA LEU A 130 47.24 -2.06 19.22
C LEU A 130 46.55 -1.38 20.41
N THR A 131 47.04 -0.24 20.86
CA THR A 131 46.41 0.52 21.96
C THR A 131 45.11 1.19 21.50
N PHE A 132 45.12 1.83 20.34
CA PHE A 132 43.93 2.46 19.76
C PHE A 132 42.84 1.42 19.49
N PHE A 133 43.18 0.33 18.80
CA PHE A 133 42.21 -0.70 18.46
C PHE A 133 41.81 -1.51 19.70
N GLY A 134 42.75 -1.92 20.55
CA GLY A 134 42.46 -2.69 21.77
C GLY A 134 41.55 -1.96 22.76
N ALA A 135 41.70 -0.64 22.91
CA ALA A 135 40.81 0.17 23.75
C ALA A 135 39.39 0.30 23.18
N ASN A 136 39.27 0.38 21.84
CA ASN A 136 37.98 0.47 21.17
C ASN A 136 37.29 -0.91 21.04
N PHE A 137 38.04 -2.00 20.88
CA PHE A 137 37.50 -3.38 20.85
C PHE A 137 36.78 -3.79 22.13
N LYS A 138 37.27 -3.34 23.30
CA LYS A 138 36.56 -3.52 24.58
C LYS A 138 35.22 -2.75 24.64
N ARG A 139 35.07 -1.66 23.89
CA ARG A 139 33.79 -0.93 23.77
C ARG A 139 32.83 -1.62 22.81
N TYR A 140 33.34 -2.16 21.70
CA TYR A 140 32.53 -2.90 20.73
C TYR A 140 31.91 -4.17 21.33
N THR A 141 32.68 -4.95 22.10
CA THR A 141 32.17 -6.14 22.82
C THR A 141 31.08 -5.78 23.83
N LYS A 142 31.22 -4.66 24.54
CA LYS A 142 30.21 -4.16 25.49
C LYS A 142 28.92 -3.70 24.80
N ILE A 143 29.03 -3.16 23.58
CA ILE A 143 27.87 -2.80 22.75
C ILE A 143 27.12 -4.07 22.35
N GLU A 144 27.82 -5.13 21.95
CA GLU A 144 27.24 -6.41 21.54
C GLU A 144 26.49 -7.12 22.69
N GLU A 145 27.05 -7.07 23.91
CA GLU A 145 26.38 -7.54 25.13
C GLU A 145 25.10 -6.74 25.45
N LEU A 146 25.12 -5.42 25.24
CA LEU A 146 23.93 -4.57 25.42
C LEU A 146 22.85 -4.89 24.38
N TRP A 147 23.23 -5.14 23.12
CA TRP A 147 22.31 -5.58 22.08
C TRP A 147 21.68 -6.94 22.38
N GLN A 148 22.44 -7.89 22.95
CA GLN A 148 21.91 -9.17 23.40
C GLN A 148 20.94 -9.02 24.58
N ARG A 149 21.23 -8.15 25.56
CA ARG A 149 20.31 -7.86 26.67
C ARG A 149 19.01 -7.20 26.21
N ILE A 150 19.08 -6.28 25.25
CA ILE A 150 17.89 -5.65 24.66
C ILE A 150 17.05 -6.70 23.93
N LYS A 151 17.66 -7.55 23.10
CA LYS A 151 16.96 -8.67 22.43
C LYS A 151 16.27 -9.61 23.42
N CYS A 152 16.96 -10.03 24.49
CA CYS A 152 16.36 -10.90 25.52
C CYS A 152 15.19 -10.22 26.25
N SER A 153 15.28 -8.93 26.57
CA SER A 153 14.21 -8.21 27.27
C SER A 153 12.93 -8.04 26.44
N ILE A 154 13.06 -7.99 25.11
CA ILE A 154 11.93 -7.96 24.17
C ILE A 154 11.29 -9.36 24.05
N CYS A 155 12.07 -10.43 24.17
CA CYS A 155 11.58 -11.80 24.11
C CYS A 155 10.93 -12.30 25.42
N TYR A 156 11.28 -11.74 26.59
CA TYR A 156 10.79 -12.19 27.89
C TYR A 156 9.53 -11.45 28.40
N ASN A 157 9.12 -10.39 27.71
CA ASN A 157 7.88 -9.62 28.00
C ASN A 157 6.76 -9.95 26.99
N ARG A 158 6.72 -11.17 26.46
CA ARG A 158 5.68 -11.64 25.56
C ARG A 158 5.05 -12.93 26.06
#